data_AF-A0A2V6E111-F1
#
_entry.id   AF-A0A2V6E111-F1
#
_cell.length_a   1.000
_cell.length_b   1.000
_cell.length_c   1.000
_cell.angle_alpha   90.00
_cell.angle_beta   90.00
_cell.angle_gamma   90.00
#
_symmetry.space_group_name_H-M   'P 1'
#
loop_
_entity.id
_entity.type
_entity.pdbx_description
1 polymer ?
#
loop_
_entity_poly.entity_id
_entity_poly.type
_entity_poly.pdbx_seq_one_letter_code
_entity_poly.pdbx_strand_id
1 'polypeptide(L)' 'MLQTKIRDFTNDEEVRVLVRAFEEATILPSQFHHCAHIAVALTYLAEAPLDDATVRMRQMLQKFTQRHGVNVY' A
#
# COMPACT_ATOMS: atom_id res chain seq x y z
N MET A 1 -14.38 19.39 18.84
CA MET A 1 -14.63 18.70 17.55
C MET A 1 -13.77 17.44 17.55
N LEU A 2 -14.38 16.25 17.68
CA LEU A 2 -13.62 15.00 17.63
C LEU A 2 -13.14 14.78 16.18
N GLN A 3 -11.83 14.63 16.04
CA GLN A 3 -11.12 14.40 14.80
C GLN A 3 -11.45 12.99 14.30
N THR A 4 -12.34 12.88 13.32
CA THR A 4 -12.73 11.59 12.72
C THR A 4 -11.59 11.06 11.85
N LYS A 5 -10.59 10.43 12.47
CA LYS A 5 -9.51 9.65 11.84
C LYS A 5 -10.00 8.30 11.28
N ILE A 6 -11.15 8.31 10.64
CA ILE A 6 -11.66 7.16 9.90
C ILE A 6 -12.01 7.71 8.51
N ARG A 7 -11.43 7.12 7.45
CA ARG A 7 -11.73 7.26 6.01
C ARG A 7 -10.61 7.93 5.18
N ASP A 8 -9.50 7.23 5.00
CA ASP A 8 -8.86 7.30 3.67
C ASP A 8 -9.53 6.32 2.70
N PHE A 9 -10.10 5.21 3.21
CA PHE A 9 -10.83 4.21 2.43
C PHE A 9 -12.20 3.96 3.08
N THR A 10 -13.24 3.95 2.25
CA THR A 10 -14.66 3.82 2.65
C THR A 10 -15.18 2.40 2.45
N ASN A 11 -14.57 1.63 1.55
CA ASN A 11 -14.97 0.27 1.19
C ASN A 11 -13.78 -0.54 0.66
N ASP A 12 -13.97 -1.86 0.55
CA ASP A 12 -12.93 -2.78 0.07
C ASP A 12 -12.55 -2.57 -1.41
N GLU A 13 -13.43 -1.97 -2.22
CA GLU A 13 -13.13 -1.68 -3.62
C GLU A 13 -12.06 -0.60 -3.75
N GLU A 14 -12.15 0.46 -2.94
CA GLU A 14 -11.11 1.50 -2.87
C GLU A 14 -9.76 0.93 -2.43
N VAL A 15 -9.76 -0.06 -1.52
CA VAL A 15 -8.55 -0.77 -1.11
C VAL A 15 -7.99 -1.62 -2.26
N ARG A 16 -8.84 -2.33 -3.02
CA ARG A 16 -8.41 -3.11 -4.20
C ARG A 16 -7.80 -2.21 -5.28
N VAL A 17 -8.41 -1.05 -5.55
CA VAL A 17 -7.88 -0.06 -6.50
C VAL A 17 -6.53 0.46 -6.03
N LEU A 18 -6.38 0.76 -4.73
CA LEU A 18 -5.10 1.16 -4.16
C LEU A 18 -4.03 0.09 -4.34
N VAL A 19 -4.31 -1.16 -3.96
CA VAL A 19 -3.37 -2.28 -4.05
C VAL A 19 -2.91 -2.44 -5.49
N ARG A 20 -3.84 -2.40 -6.46
CA ARG A 20 -3.51 -2.47 -7.87
C ARG A 20 -2.63 -1.30 -8.32
N ALA A 21 -2.96 -0.07 -7.94
CA ALA A 21 -2.18 1.11 -8.28
C ALA A 21 -0.77 1.08 -7.67
N PHE A 22 -0.63 0.52 -6.48
CA PHE A 22 0.67 0.30 -5.83
C PHE A 22 1.49 -0.77 -6.56
N GLU A 23 0.89 -1.91 -6.90
CA GLU A 23 1.56 -3.01 -7.61
C GLU A 23 1.98 -2.64 -9.04
N GLU A 24 1.16 -1.84 -9.73
CA GLU A 24 1.48 -1.26 -11.03
C GLU A 24 2.46 -0.07 -10.91
N ALA A 25 2.71 0.41 -9.68
CA ALA A 25 3.52 1.58 -9.36
C ALA A 25 3.07 2.83 -10.15
N THR A 26 1.76 3.04 -10.18
CA THR A 26 1.08 4.20 -10.78
C THR A 26 0.66 5.24 -9.74
N ILE A 27 0.54 4.84 -8.47
CA ILE A 27 0.33 5.77 -7.36
C ILE A 27 1.56 6.66 -7.15
N LEU A 28 1.39 7.94 -6.82
CA LEU A 28 2.54 8.82 -6.55
C LEU A 28 3.11 8.58 -5.12
N PRO A 29 4.41 8.80 -4.88
CA PRO A 29 4.98 8.76 -3.53
C PRO A 29 4.26 9.67 -2.53
N SER A 30 3.79 10.83 -3.00
CA SER A 30 3.00 11.79 -2.21
C SER A 30 1.58 11.31 -1.90
N GLN A 31 1.14 10.16 -2.43
CA GLN A 31 -0.18 9.57 -2.19
C GLN A 31 -0.06 8.23 -1.44
N PHE A 32 1.13 7.63 -1.42
CA PHE A 32 1.39 6.41 -0.67
C PHE A 32 1.83 6.73 0.77
N HIS A 33 0.85 7.05 1.61
CA HIS A 33 1.04 7.39 3.03
C HIS A 33 0.83 6.20 3.95
N HIS A 34 0.96 6.41 5.27
CA HIS A 34 0.87 5.36 6.28
C HIS A 34 -0.42 4.54 6.19
N CYS A 35 -1.58 5.19 6.03
CA CYS A 35 -2.86 4.49 5.87
C CYS A 35 -2.88 3.60 4.62
N ALA A 36 -2.35 4.09 3.50
CA ALA A 36 -2.27 3.33 2.26
C ALA A 36 -1.34 2.13 2.41
N HIS A 37 -0.19 2.31 3.07
CA HIS A 37 0.75 1.24 3.37
C HIS A 37 0.12 0.13 4.22
N ILE A 38 -0.59 0.51 5.30
CA ILE A 38 -1.26 -0.45 6.19
C ILE A 38 -2.40 -1.17 5.46
N ALA A 39 -3.18 -0.48 4.63
CA ALA A 39 -4.24 -1.09 3.84
C ALA A 39 -3.69 -2.20 2.91
N VAL A 40 -2.61 -1.91 2.16
CA VAL A 40 -1.95 -2.92 1.31
C VAL A 40 -1.40 -4.08 2.14
N ALA A 41 -0.75 -3.80 3.28
CA ALA A 41 -0.21 -4.84 4.15
C ALA A 41 -1.29 -5.79 4.68
N LEU A 42 -2.43 -5.24 5.11
CA LEU A 42 -3.57 -6.03 5.57
C LEU A 42 -4.20 -6.84 4.44
N THR A 43 -4.29 -6.30 3.22
CA THR A 43 -4.75 -7.06 2.05
C THR A 43 -3.84 -8.27 1.78
N TYR A 44 -2.53 -8.10 1.82
CA TYR A 44 -1.60 -9.22 1.61
C TYR A 44 -1.69 -10.28 2.72
N LEU A 45 -1.86 -9.85 3.98
CA LEU A 45 -2.06 -10.78 5.10
C LEU A 45 -3.40 -11.51 5.06
N ALA A 46 -4.42 -10.93 4.43
CA ALA A 46 -5.71 -11.59 4.23
C ALA A 46 -5.63 -12.69 3.14
N GLU A 47 -4.70 -12.57 2.20
CA GLU A 47 -4.53 -13.48 1.06
C GLU A 47 -3.44 -14.53 1.25
N ALA A 48 -2.46 -14.27 2.13
CA ALA A 48 -1.27 -15.10 2.27
C ALA A 48 -0.74 -15.16 3.72
N PRO A 49 0.05 -16.19 4.07
CA PRO A 49 0.78 -16.24 5.33
C PRO A 49 1.71 -15.02 5.52
N LEU A 50 2.05 -14.72 6.77
CA LEU A 50 2.88 -13.56 7.14
C LEU A 50 4.20 -13.46 6.35
N ASP A 51 4.90 -14.58 6.19
CA ASP A 51 6.19 -14.61 5.49
C ASP A 51 6.04 -14.24 4.01
N ASP A 52 5.05 -14.83 3.33
CA ASP A 52 4.75 -14.57 1.92
C ASP A 52 4.25 -13.13 1.71
N ALA A 53 3.35 -12.66 2.58
CA ALA A 53 2.86 -11.28 2.57
C ALA A 53 3.99 -10.26 2.75
N THR A 54 4.95 -10.57 3.64
CA THR A 54 6.13 -9.73 3.90
C THR A 54 7.06 -9.69 2.68
N VAL A 55 7.30 -10.84 2.05
CA VAL A 55 8.11 -10.92 0.81
C VAL A 55 7.45 -10.11 -0.31
N ARG A 56 6.14 -10.27 -0.52
CA ARG A 56 5.36 -9.54 -1.53
C ARG A 56 5.43 -8.03 -1.30
N MET A 57 5.21 -7.59 -0.06
CA MET A 57 5.31 -6.17 0.30
C MET A 57 6.70 -5.59 -0.02
N ARG A 58 7.77 -6.30 0.37
CA ARG A 58 9.15 -5.86 0.10
C ARG A 58 9.42 -5.73 -1.40
N GLN A 59 9.01 -6.72 -2.20
CA GLN A 59 9.20 -6.71 -3.65
C GLN A 59 8.48 -5.53 -4.31
N MET A 60 7.22 -5.27 -3.91
CA MET A 60 6.46 -4.16 -4.47
C MET A 60 7.00 -2.80 -4.04
N LEU A 61 7.45 -2.64 -2.78
CA LEU A 61 8.15 -1.43 -2.34
C LEU A 61 9.43 -1.17 -3.13
N GLN A 62 10.22 -2.21 -3.40
CA GLN A 62 11.42 -2.09 -4.24
C GLN A 62 11.07 -1.66 -5.67
N LYS A 63 10.04 -2.26 -6.27
CA LYS A 63 9.55 -1.86 -7.61
C LYS A 63 9.04 -0.41 -7.62
N PHE A 64 8.27 -0.03 -6.61
CA PHE A 64 7.72 1.30 -6.43
C PHE A 64 8.82 2.37 -6.34
N THR A 65 9.79 2.15 -5.45
CA THR A 65 10.92 3.06 -5.21
C THR A 65 11.82 3.20 -6.44
N GLN A 66 12.12 2.10 -7.12
CA GLN A 66 12.87 2.11 -8.40
C GLN A 66 12.15 2.92 -9.47
N ARG A 67 10.83 2.73 -9.64
CA ARG A 67 10.06 3.44 -10.68
C ARG A 67 9.96 4.95 -10.42
N HIS A 68 9.84 5.36 -9.16
CA HIS A 68 9.73 6.77 -8.79
C HIS A 68 11.07 7.45 -8.50
N GLY A 69 12.19 6.73 -8.62
CA GLY A 69 13.53 7.27 -8.35
C GLY A 69 13.74 7.70 -6.89
N VAL A 70 12.95 7.16 -5.96
CA VAL A 70 13.04 7.48 -4.54
C VAL A 70 14.01 6.50 -3.90
N ASN A 71 15.21 6.95 -3.55
CA ASN A 71 16.13 6.12 -2.77
C ASN A 71 15.72 6.20 -1.29
N VAL A 72 15.34 5.07 -0.69
CA VAL A 72 14.92 4.97 0.72
C VAL A 72 16.04 4.42 1.61
N TYR A 73 17.28 4.42 1.11
CA TYR A 73 18.50 4.07 1.85
C TYR A 73 19.42 5.27 1.99
#